data_AF-A0A1I4LW11-F1
#
_entry.id   AF-A0A1I4LW11-F1
#
_cell.length_a   1.000
_cell.length_b   1.000
_cell.length_c   1.000
_cell.angle_alpha   90.00
_cell.angle_beta   90.00
_cell.angle_gamma   90.00
#
_symmetry.space_group_name_H-M   'P 1'
#
loop_
_entity.id
_entity.type
_entity.pdbx_description
1 polymer ?
#
loop_
_entity_poly.entity_id
_entity_poly.type
_entity_poly.pdbx_seq_one_letter_code
_entity_poly.pdbx_strand_id
1 'polypeptide(L)'
;MEMPAVTHTPVRETNSPTTRSWWGDRGVKTKVLAAVGVAALVAVVIGVMGISALSSSAESNRMLYVSNIGGLTAAADMRTAIADVRIATRNAVLEPDPAKAGQILDSIPGLEEQYRAAHDAYNAAFPIPETEALNEEALTNFEAYLKIAATELRPLAEQNRYLEWYALNQEKNVPLTSAATAALDKMREIETGLAQEAAAAAQDQFQSQRTTSIVVLVVGIATAVGVGLVVATGMARGVGRVQRVAEALAAGDLTKSSGLATRDELGRMGAALDGAVENLREVLGTVASSADAVAASSEELSASSAQISASAEETSAQAGVVSSAAEEVSRNVQTVAAGAEQMGASIREIASNAAEASEVAAKAVTAAETTTATVAKLGESSAEIGNVVKVITSIA
;
A
#
# COMPACT_ATOMS: atom_id res chain seq x y z
N MET A 1 -24.22 -13.14 -62.38
CA MET A 1 -24.65 -12.89 -60.99
C MET A 1 -23.46 -13.27 -60.12
N GLU A 2 -22.51 -12.35 -59.99
CA GLU A 2 -21.25 -12.53 -59.27
C GLU A 2 -21.44 -12.13 -57.80
N MET A 3 -20.98 -12.97 -56.88
CA MET A 3 -20.95 -12.68 -55.45
C MET A 3 -19.72 -11.83 -55.10
N PRO A 4 -19.83 -10.81 -54.23
CA PRO A 4 -18.68 -10.03 -53.81
C PRO A 4 -17.91 -10.75 -52.71
N ALA A 5 -16.58 -10.66 -52.81
CA ALA A 5 -15.61 -11.22 -51.87
C ALA A 5 -15.65 -10.51 -50.51
N VAL A 6 -15.67 -11.30 -49.43
CA VAL A 6 -15.53 -10.83 -48.04
C VAL A 6 -14.06 -10.55 -47.77
N THR A 7 -13.72 -9.27 -47.62
CA THR A 7 -12.39 -8.83 -47.21
C THR A 7 -12.25 -8.89 -45.69
N HIS A 8 -11.46 -9.84 -45.19
CA HIS A 8 -11.00 -9.85 -43.80
C HIS A 8 -10.09 -8.64 -43.56
N THR A 9 -10.58 -7.68 -42.78
CA THR A 9 -9.76 -6.61 -42.20
C THR A 9 -9.12 -7.13 -40.91
N PRO A 10 -7.78 -7.10 -40.76
CA PRO A 10 -7.15 -7.50 -39.52
C PRO A 10 -7.42 -6.44 -38.44
N VAL A 11 -7.92 -6.90 -37.29
CA VAL A 11 -8.06 -6.09 -36.07
C VAL A 11 -6.65 -5.68 -35.64
N ARG A 12 -6.32 -4.38 -35.77
CA ARG A 12 -5.11 -3.79 -35.18
C ARG A 12 -5.24 -3.85 -33.66
N GLU A 13 -4.54 -4.76 -33.02
CA GLU A 13 -4.21 -4.66 -31.59
C GLU A 13 -3.41 -3.38 -31.37
N THR A 14 -4.09 -2.34 -30.88
CA THR A 14 -3.46 -1.11 -30.43
C THR A 14 -2.94 -1.34 -29.02
N ASN A 15 -1.84 -2.09 -28.90
CA ASN A 15 -1.02 -2.11 -27.70
C ASN A 15 -0.39 -0.72 -27.51
N SER A 16 -1.18 0.18 -26.92
CA SER A 16 -0.73 1.48 -26.44
C SER A 16 0.27 1.20 -25.32
N PRO A 17 1.54 1.62 -25.41
CA PRO A 17 2.46 1.45 -24.29
C PRO A 17 1.96 2.35 -23.16
N THR A 18 1.35 1.74 -22.14
CA THR A 18 0.99 2.44 -20.90
C THR A 18 2.23 3.14 -20.41
N THR A 19 2.21 4.47 -20.39
CA THR A 19 3.30 5.30 -19.93
C THR A 19 3.67 4.83 -18.52
N ARG A 20 4.79 4.13 -18.41
CA ARG A 20 5.31 3.61 -17.14
C ARG A 20 5.60 4.82 -16.25
N SER A 21 4.67 5.14 -15.34
CA SER A 21 4.93 6.21 -14.39
C SER A 21 5.98 5.69 -13.41
N TRP A 22 7.22 6.15 -13.59
CA TRP A 22 8.36 5.82 -12.72
C TRP A 22 8.03 6.03 -11.22
N TRP A 23 7.15 7.01 -10.93
CA TRP A 23 6.64 7.27 -9.59
C TRP A 23 5.63 6.21 -9.08
N GLY A 24 4.74 5.74 -9.96
CA GLY A 24 3.72 4.75 -9.62
C GLY A 24 4.30 3.40 -9.19
N ASP A 25 5.44 3.02 -9.76
CA ASP A 25 6.13 1.75 -9.46
C ASP A 25 6.91 1.77 -8.12
N ARG A 26 7.00 2.92 -7.45
CA ARG A 26 7.68 3.00 -6.14
C ARG A 26 6.80 2.49 -5.02
N GLY A 27 7.42 1.81 -4.06
CA GLY A 27 6.71 1.26 -2.92
C GLY A 27 6.08 2.34 -2.03
N VAL A 28 5.05 1.95 -1.28
CA VAL A 28 4.28 2.84 -0.40
C VAL A 28 5.19 3.57 0.59
N LYS A 29 6.14 2.85 1.21
CA LYS A 29 7.12 3.43 2.14
C LYS A 29 7.90 4.59 1.51
N THR A 30 8.39 4.41 0.28
CA THR A 30 9.17 5.43 -0.43
C THR A 30 8.32 6.66 -0.76
N LYS A 31 7.07 6.46 -1.19
CA LYS A 31 6.14 7.56 -1.48
C LYS A 31 5.82 8.39 -0.23
N VAL A 32 5.56 7.73 0.90
CA VAL A 32 5.28 8.40 2.19
C VAL A 32 6.54 9.12 2.71
N LEU A 33 7.69 8.46 2.72
CA LEU A 33 8.95 9.08 3.18
C LEU A 33 9.37 10.26 2.31
N ALA A 34 9.10 10.24 1.01
CA ALA A 34 9.36 11.39 0.14
C ALA A 34 8.48 12.58 0.51
N ALA A 35 7.18 12.37 0.77
CA ALA A 35 6.28 13.45 1.19
C ALA A 35 6.69 14.06 2.54
N VAL A 36 7.02 13.21 3.53
CA VAL A 36 7.54 13.64 4.84
C VAL A 36 8.91 14.33 4.68
N GLY A 37 9.77 13.81 3.81
CA GLY A 37 11.09 14.36 3.52
C GLY A 37 11.04 15.78 2.96
N VAL A 38 10.07 16.08 2.09
CA VAL A 38 9.84 17.45 1.59
C VAL A 38 9.45 18.39 2.74
N ALA A 39 8.54 17.98 3.61
CA ALA A 39 8.16 18.81 4.77
C ALA A 39 9.33 19.02 5.75
N ALA A 40 10.11 17.97 6.01
CA ALA A 40 11.31 18.06 6.85
C ALA A 40 12.39 18.97 6.24
N LEU A 41 12.60 18.89 4.93
CA LEU A 41 13.53 19.77 4.21
C LEU A 41 13.12 21.23 4.37
N VAL A 42 11.83 21.55 4.19
CA VAL A 42 11.30 22.91 4.37
C VAL A 42 11.54 23.40 5.81
N ALA A 43 11.28 22.55 6.81
CA ALA A 43 11.53 22.90 8.21
C ALA A 43 13.01 23.17 8.50
N VAL A 44 13.93 22.35 7.95
CA VAL A 44 15.38 22.55 8.08
C VAL A 44 15.82 23.85 7.41
N VAL A 45 15.36 24.11 6.18
CA VAL A 45 15.71 25.35 5.45
C VAL A 45 15.24 26.58 6.24
N ILE A 46 14.00 26.59 6.71
CA ILE A 46 13.46 27.69 7.52
C ILE A 46 14.20 27.82 8.86
N GLY A 47 14.53 26.71 9.51
CA GLY A 47 15.30 26.71 10.76
C GLY A 47 16.70 27.31 10.57
N VAL A 48 17.43 26.91 9.53
CA VAL A 48 18.76 27.45 9.19
C VAL A 48 18.67 28.93 8.84
N MET A 49 17.68 29.32 8.02
CA MET A 49 17.44 30.73 7.70
C MET A 49 17.16 31.55 8.96
N GLY A 50 16.31 31.06 9.86
CA GLY A 50 16.01 31.71 11.12
C GLY A 50 17.25 31.92 11.98
N ILE A 51 18.06 30.88 12.18
CA ILE A 51 19.31 30.98 12.95
C ILE A 51 20.27 31.99 12.30
N SER A 52 20.43 31.96 10.98
CA SER A 52 21.29 32.90 10.26
C SER A 52 20.82 34.36 10.35
N ALA A 53 19.50 34.57 10.36
CA ALA A 53 18.91 35.89 10.56
C ALA A 53 19.15 36.40 11.98
N LEU A 54 18.97 35.55 12.99
CA LEU A 54 19.26 35.89 14.38
C LEU A 54 20.75 36.19 14.60
N SER A 55 21.66 35.41 14.00
CA SER A 55 23.10 35.66 14.14
C SER A 55 23.53 36.97 13.48
N SER A 56 22.98 37.27 12.29
CA SER A 56 23.25 38.54 11.59
C SER A 56 22.70 39.75 12.36
N SER A 57 21.52 39.60 12.97
CA SER A 57 20.91 40.63 13.81
C SER A 57 21.73 40.86 15.09
N ALA A 58 22.20 39.79 15.73
CA ALA A 58 23.05 39.89 16.92
C ALA A 58 24.36 40.63 16.62
N GLU A 59 25.00 40.34 15.49
CA GLU A 59 26.23 41.03 15.08
C GLU A 59 26.00 42.51 14.73
N SER A 60 24.93 42.80 13.99
CA SER A 60 24.55 44.19 13.68
C SER A 60 24.27 44.99 14.97
N ASN A 61 23.60 44.38 15.94
CA ASN A 61 23.30 45.01 17.22
C ASN A 61 24.57 45.21 18.07
N ARG A 62 25.52 44.27 18.00
CA ARG A 62 26.84 44.39 18.66
C ARG A 62 27.64 45.56 18.08
N MET A 63 27.63 45.73 16.75
CA MET A 63 28.29 46.85 16.08
C MET A 63 27.63 48.18 16.43
N LEU A 64 26.30 48.26 16.42
CA LEU A 64 25.55 49.46 16.84
C LEU A 64 25.87 49.86 18.29
N TYR A 65 26.03 48.89 19.19
CA TYR A 65 26.32 49.15 20.60
C TYR A 65 27.79 49.53 20.85
N VAL A 66 28.73 48.70 20.41
CA VAL A 66 30.15 48.86 20.75
C VAL A 66 30.80 49.96 19.93
N SER A 67 30.58 49.97 18.61
CA SER A 67 31.25 50.92 17.70
C SER A 67 30.59 52.30 17.77
N ASN A 68 29.27 52.36 17.61
CA ASN A 68 28.59 53.66 17.48
C ASN A 68 28.25 54.30 18.82
N ILE A 69 27.54 53.60 19.73
CA ILE A 69 27.14 54.18 21.03
C ILE A 69 28.38 54.39 21.93
N GLY A 70 29.31 53.43 21.94
CA GLY A 70 30.59 53.56 22.64
C GLY A 70 31.38 54.78 22.17
N GLY A 71 31.54 54.94 20.86
CA GLY A 71 32.24 56.09 20.26
C GLY A 71 31.58 57.43 20.58
N LEU A 72 30.25 57.53 20.48
CA LEU A 72 29.50 58.75 20.85
C LEU A 72 29.68 59.14 22.31
N THR A 73 29.70 58.15 23.21
CA THR A 73 29.86 58.37 24.65
C THR A 73 31.28 58.85 24.95
N ALA A 74 32.30 58.19 24.40
CA ALA A 74 33.69 58.60 24.54
C ALA A 74 33.93 60.03 24.01
N ALA A 75 33.35 60.40 22.86
CA ALA A 75 33.43 61.76 22.33
C ALA A 75 32.76 62.80 23.25
N ALA A 76 31.64 62.44 23.89
CA ALA A 76 30.97 63.30 24.86
C ALA A 76 31.80 63.47 26.15
N ASP A 77 32.43 62.40 26.64
CA ASP A 77 33.28 62.42 27.83
C ASP A 77 34.54 63.28 27.58
N MET A 78 35.18 63.14 26.42
CA MET A 78 36.30 64.01 26.00
C MET A 78 35.89 65.49 25.98
N ARG A 79 34.73 65.81 25.38
CA ARG A 79 34.21 67.18 25.35
C ARG A 79 33.93 67.72 26.76
N THR A 80 33.44 66.86 27.66
CA THR A 80 33.16 67.19 29.06
C THR A 80 34.46 67.49 29.82
N ALA A 81 35.49 66.65 29.67
CA ALA A 81 36.80 66.88 30.28
C ALA A 81 37.43 68.20 29.81
N ILE A 82 37.35 68.54 28.51
CA ILE A 82 37.78 69.85 28.00
C ILE A 82 37.02 70.98 28.70
N ALA A 83 35.70 70.86 28.84
CA ALA A 83 34.88 71.87 29.50
C ALA A 83 35.23 72.02 30.99
N ASP A 84 35.49 70.92 31.69
CA ASP A 84 35.83 70.92 33.11
C ASP A 84 37.21 71.54 33.37
N VAL A 85 38.21 71.28 32.52
CA VAL A 85 39.52 71.95 32.62
C VAL A 85 39.37 73.46 32.36
N ARG A 86 38.53 73.86 31.39
CA ARG A 86 38.21 75.29 31.14
C ARG A 86 37.51 75.95 32.32
N ILE A 87 36.63 75.23 33.00
CA ILE A 87 35.96 75.71 34.21
C ILE A 87 36.97 75.82 35.36
N ALA A 88 37.81 74.81 35.59
CA ALA A 88 38.81 74.80 36.66
C ALA A 88 39.81 75.95 36.50
N THR A 89 40.39 76.12 35.30
CA THR A 89 41.33 77.21 35.00
C THR A 89 40.70 78.59 35.17
N ARG A 90 39.44 78.78 34.75
CA ARG A 90 38.69 80.03 34.97
C ARG A 90 38.38 80.27 36.45
N ASN A 91 37.94 79.26 37.17
CA ASN A 91 37.59 79.40 38.58
C ASN A 91 38.84 79.71 39.42
N ALA A 92 39.98 79.12 39.07
CA ALA A 92 41.25 79.38 39.76
C ALA A 92 41.68 80.85 39.67
N VAL A 93 41.54 81.51 38.51
CA VAL A 93 41.89 82.95 38.40
C VAL A 93 40.87 83.89 39.05
N LEU A 94 39.65 83.41 39.28
CA LEU A 94 38.60 84.16 39.98
C LEU A 94 38.63 83.96 41.50
N GLU A 95 39.38 82.97 42.00
CA GLU A 95 39.54 82.67 43.41
C GLU A 95 40.54 83.65 44.05
N PRO A 96 40.12 84.50 45.00
CA PRO A 96 41.00 85.51 45.58
C PRO A 96 42.18 84.96 46.39
N ASP A 97 42.05 83.75 46.94
CA ASP A 97 43.09 83.08 47.73
C ASP A 97 44.01 82.22 46.83
N PRO A 98 45.29 82.61 46.65
CA PRO A 98 46.24 81.86 45.81
C PRO A 98 46.39 80.38 46.18
N ALA A 99 46.28 80.04 47.47
CA ALA A 99 46.40 78.65 47.89
C ALA A 99 45.18 77.82 47.43
N LYS A 100 43.99 78.42 47.44
CA LYS A 100 42.77 77.77 46.92
C LYS A 100 42.75 77.73 45.40
N ALA A 101 43.25 78.76 44.73
CA ALA A 101 43.46 78.75 43.29
C ALA A 101 44.36 77.57 42.87
N GLY A 102 45.48 77.36 43.58
CA GLY A 102 46.35 76.20 43.39
C GLY A 102 45.63 74.87 43.59
N GLN A 103 44.83 74.74 44.65
CA GLN A 103 44.04 73.52 44.92
C GLN A 103 43.03 73.20 43.80
N ILE A 104 42.39 74.20 43.20
CA ILE A 104 41.50 74.01 42.05
C ILE A 104 42.30 73.50 40.85
N LEU A 105 43.48 74.05 40.59
CA LEU A 105 44.33 73.66 39.46
C LEU A 105 44.93 72.25 39.64
N ASP A 106 45.10 71.79 40.87
CA ASP A 106 45.58 70.44 41.17
C ASP A 106 44.56 69.34 40.80
N SER A 107 43.31 69.70 40.45
CA SER A 107 42.34 68.75 39.89
C SER A 107 42.53 68.48 38.40
N ILE A 108 43.29 69.30 37.68
CA ILE A 108 43.47 69.20 36.22
C ILE A 108 44.07 67.85 35.79
N PRO A 109 45.09 67.28 36.46
CA PRO A 109 45.64 65.98 36.07
C PRO A 109 44.60 64.85 36.07
N GLY A 110 43.63 64.87 37.00
CA GLY A 110 42.55 63.88 37.03
C GLY A 110 41.55 64.05 35.88
N LEU A 111 41.35 65.27 35.40
CA LEU A 111 40.53 65.55 34.21
C LEU A 111 41.26 65.17 32.91
N GLU A 112 42.59 65.36 32.87
CA GLU A 112 43.43 64.85 31.78
C GLU A 112 43.35 63.32 31.69
N GLU A 113 43.44 62.62 32.82
CA GLU A 113 43.30 61.16 32.85
C GLU A 113 41.93 60.70 32.33
N GLN A 114 40.85 61.39 32.70
CA GLN A 114 39.51 61.11 32.17
C GLN A 114 39.43 61.31 30.65
N TYR A 115 40.03 62.39 30.13
CA TYR A 115 40.10 62.61 28.70
C TYR A 115 40.85 61.48 28.00
N ARG A 116 42.02 61.11 28.50
CA ARG A 116 42.86 60.04 27.91
C ARG A 116 42.15 58.69 27.93
N ALA A 117 41.48 58.35 29.04
CA ALA A 117 40.69 57.14 29.13
C ALA A 117 39.56 57.12 28.09
N ALA A 118 38.85 58.23 27.89
CA ALA A 118 37.82 58.35 26.87
C ALA A 118 38.40 58.27 25.44
N HIS A 119 39.55 58.91 25.20
CA HIS A 119 40.28 58.84 23.93
C HIS A 119 40.68 57.40 23.58
N ASP A 120 41.25 56.66 24.54
CA ASP A 120 41.66 55.26 24.34
C ASP A 120 40.46 54.35 24.13
N ALA A 121 39.36 54.59 24.86
CA ALA A 121 38.10 53.87 24.68
C ALA A 121 37.51 54.09 23.29
N TYR A 122 37.62 55.32 22.75
CA TYR A 122 37.21 55.62 21.39
C TYR A 122 38.03 54.85 20.35
N ASN A 123 39.37 54.85 20.48
CA ASN A 123 40.26 54.12 19.57
C ASN A 123 40.04 52.59 19.63
N ALA A 124 39.64 52.06 20.79
CA ALA A 124 39.26 50.66 20.94
C ALA A 124 37.91 50.30 20.28
N ALA A 125 37.09 51.29 19.90
CA ALA A 125 35.79 51.10 19.25
C ALA A 125 35.86 50.95 17.72
N PHE A 126 37.08 50.83 17.17
CA PHE A 126 37.37 50.67 15.74
C PHE A 126 36.85 51.83 14.88
N PRO A 127 37.34 53.06 15.11
CA PRO A 127 36.93 54.22 14.34
C PRO A 127 37.32 54.09 12.86
N ILE A 128 36.64 54.84 12.00
CA ILE A 128 37.05 54.97 10.60
C ILE A 128 38.23 55.95 10.50
N PRO A 129 39.04 55.89 9.42
CA PRO A 129 40.23 56.75 9.30
C PRO A 129 39.96 58.25 9.42
N GLU A 130 38.80 58.73 8.98
CA GLU A 130 38.42 60.14 9.12
C GLU A 130 38.19 60.53 10.58
N THR A 131 37.50 59.68 11.36
CA THR A 131 37.19 59.99 12.75
C THR A 131 38.36 59.73 13.69
N GLU A 132 39.21 58.75 13.36
CA GLU A 132 40.52 58.56 14.01
C GLU A 132 41.40 59.82 13.89
N ALA A 133 41.48 60.43 12.70
CA ALA A 133 42.22 61.67 12.50
C ALA A 133 41.65 62.85 13.32
N LEU A 134 40.33 62.96 13.43
CA LEU A 134 39.66 63.98 14.26
C LEU A 134 39.91 63.77 15.75
N ASN A 135 39.95 62.50 16.20
CA ASN A 135 40.25 62.15 17.59
C ASN A 135 41.68 62.58 17.98
N GLU A 136 42.66 62.27 17.12
CA GLU A 136 44.06 62.66 17.30
C GLU A 136 44.26 64.19 17.21
N GLU A 137 43.53 64.88 16.32
CA GLU A 137 43.50 66.35 16.27
C GLU A 137 42.99 66.95 17.58
N ALA A 138 41.91 66.39 18.14
CA ALA A 138 41.35 66.83 19.41
C ALA A 138 42.34 66.62 20.56
N LEU A 139 42.99 65.44 20.63
CA LEU A 139 44.02 65.15 21.63
C LEU A 139 45.19 66.14 21.52
N THR A 140 45.72 66.36 20.32
CA THR A 140 46.84 67.28 20.10
C THR A 140 46.52 68.70 20.58
N ASN A 141 45.34 69.21 20.24
CA ASN A 141 44.89 70.53 20.68
C ASN A 141 44.67 70.60 22.20
N PHE A 142 44.14 69.52 22.80
CA PHE A 142 43.92 69.45 24.24
C PHE A 142 45.23 69.39 25.03
N GLU A 143 46.22 68.62 24.57
CA GLU A 143 47.56 68.59 25.17
C GLU A 143 48.27 69.94 25.09
N ALA A 144 48.14 70.64 23.96
CA ALA A 144 48.65 72.00 23.81
C ALA A 144 47.98 72.97 24.81
N TYR A 145 46.67 72.84 25.00
CA TYR A 145 45.93 73.59 26.00
C TYR A 145 46.41 73.29 27.43
N LEU A 146 46.53 72.01 27.80
CA LEU A 146 47.01 71.60 29.13
C LEU A 146 48.41 72.13 29.43
N LYS A 147 49.30 72.12 28.43
CA LYS A 147 50.64 72.70 28.55
C LYS A 147 50.58 74.19 28.88
N ILE A 148 49.81 74.98 28.11
CA ILE A 148 49.65 76.43 28.36
C ILE A 148 48.98 76.68 29.71
N ALA A 149 47.97 75.87 30.07
CA ALA A 149 47.29 75.96 31.35
C ALA A 149 48.27 75.79 32.53
N ALA A 150 49.17 74.80 32.43
CA ALA A 150 50.16 74.51 33.47
C ALA A 150 51.33 75.52 33.50
N THR A 151 51.85 75.95 32.36
CA THR A 151 53.09 76.75 32.31
C THR A 151 52.86 78.25 32.29
N GLU A 152 51.73 78.72 31.75
CA GLU A 152 51.49 80.15 31.55
C GLU A 152 50.25 80.66 32.31
N LEU A 153 49.13 79.92 32.31
CA LEU A 153 47.92 80.39 33.03
C LEU A 153 47.98 80.18 34.54
N ARG A 154 48.52 79.05 35.01
CA ARG A 154 48.62 78.74 36.46
C ARG A 154 49.35 79.85 37.23
N PRO A 155 50.53 80.33 36.82
CA PRO A 155 51.19 81.44 37.50
C PRO A 155 50.36 82.71 37.54
N LEU A 156 49.60 83.01 36.48
CA LEU A 156 48.73 84.20 36.41
C LEU A 156 47.53 84.07 37.35
N ALA A 157 46.97 82.87 37.50
CA ALA A 157 45.90 82.57 38.45
C ALA A 157 46.39 82.70 39.90
N GLU A 158 47.51 82.07 40.25
CA GLU A 158 48.10 82.12 41.60
C GLU A 158 48.57 83.54 42.00
N GLN A 159 48.80 84.43 41.02
CA GLN A 159 49.15 85.84 41.25
C GLN A 159 47.94 86.80 41.17
N ASN A 160 46.71 86.30 41.02
CA ASN A 160 45.50 87.11 40.83
C ASN A 160 45.56 88.10 39.65
N ARG A 161 46.31 87.76 38.59
CA ARG A 161 46.52 88.61 37.40
C ARG A 161 45.45 88.35 36.34
N TYR A 162 44.19 88.61 36.68
CA TYR A 162 43.03 88.28 35.84
C TYR A 162 43.08 88.85 34.41
N LEU A 163 43.44 90.13 34.24
CA LEU A 163 43.42 90.76 32.91
C LEU A 163 44.44 90.12 31.96
N GLU A 164 45.61 89.73 32.48
CA GLU A 164 46.66 89.09 31.70
C GLU A 164 46.31 87.63 31.41
N TRP A 165 45.74 86.94 32.39
CA TRP A 165 45.18 85.60 32.19
C TRP A 165 44.13 85.61 31.08
N TYR A 166 43.21 86.59 31.11
CA TYR A 166 42.15 86.72 30.11
C TYR A 166 42.73 86.96 28.72
N ALA A 167 43.66 87.91 28.57
CA ALA A 167 44.31 88.20 27.29
C ALA A 167 45.00 86.96 26.73
N LEU A 168 45.80 86.26 27.55
CA LEU A 168 46.51 85.04 27.14
C LEU A 168 45.55 83.89 26.80
N ASN A 169 44.51 83.71 27.60
CA ASN A 169 43.49 82.69 27.35
C ASN A 169 42.77 82.93 26.03
N GLN A 170 42.37 84.18 25.74
CA GLN A 170 41.73 84.54 24.47
C GLN A 170 42.66 84.36 23.28
N GLU A 171 43.93 84.72 23.42
CA GLU A 171 44.91 84.64 22.33
C GLU A 171 45.32 83.20 22.03
N LYS A 172 45.63 82.39 23.05
CA LYS A 172 46.24 81.08 22.86
C LYS A 172 45.29 79.90 23.10
N ASN A 173 44.47 79.93 24.14
CA ASN A 173 43.69 78.74 24.56
C ASN A 173 42.31 78.64 23.91
N VAL A 174 41.64 79.77 23.66
CA VAL A 174 40.34 79.76 22.97
C VAL A 174 40.45 79.11 21.59
N PRO A 175 41.46 79.42 20.74
CA PRO A 175 41.62 78.74 19.45
C PRO A 175 41.82 77.22 19.60
N LEU A 176 42.68 76.76 20.51
CA LEU A 176 42.96 75.34 20.74
C LEU A 176 41.72 74.58 21.21
N THR A 177 41.04 75.09 22.23
CA THR A 177 39.84 74.45 22.78
C THR A 177 38.69 74.47 21.77
N SER A 178 38.55 75.54 20.97
CA SER A 178 37.55 75.60 19.89
C SER A 178 37.84 74.56 18.82
N ALA A 179 39.11 74.42 18.38
CA ALA A 179 39.52 73.40 17.42
C ALA A 179 39.26 71.98 17.93
N ALA A 180 39.67 71.68 19.18
CA ALA A 180 39.41 70.38 19.80
C ALA A 180 37.92 70.06 19.87
N THR A 181 37.09 71.00 20.34
CA THR A 181 35.64 70.78 20.40
C THR A 181 34.98 70.67 19.03
N ALA A 182 35.47 71.40 18.01
CA ALA A 182 34.98 71.30 16.65
C ALA A 182 35.31 69.94 16.02
N ALA A 183 36.51 69.41 16.27
CA ALA A 183 36.90 68.07 15.84
C ALA A 183 36.01 67.00 16.49
N LEU A 184 35.77 67.06 17.80
CA LEU A 184 34.87 66.15 18.51
C LEU A 184 33.41 66.27 18.05
N ASP A 185 32.93 67.47 17.72
CA ASP A 185 31.57 67.68 17.22
C ASP A 185 31.39 67.12 15.81
N LYS A 186 32.36 67.34 14.92
CA LYS A 186 32.39 66.72 13.59
C LYS A 186 32.46 65.19 13.71
N MET A 187 33.26 64.67 14.63
CA MET A 187 33.35 63.24 14.91
C MET A 187 31.98 62.68 15.33
N ARG A 188 31.28 63.32 16.28
CA ARG A 188 29.93 62.90 16.70
C ARG A 188 28.90 62.96 15.58
N GLU A 189 28.99 63.96 14.69
CA GLU A 189 28.12 64.06 13.52
C GLU A 189 28.30 62.87 12.58
N ILE A 190 29.55 62.54 12.25
CA ILE A 190 29.90 61.39 11.41
C ILE A 190 29.41 60.09 12.04
N GLU A 191 29.73 59.87 13.32
CA GLU A 191 29.33 58.65 14.03
C GLU A 191 27.80 58.50 14.14
N THR A 192 27.08 59.61 14.32
CA THR A 192 25.61 59.61 14.33
C THR A 192 25.06 59.22 12.96
N GLY A 193 25.66 59.72 11.88
CA GLY A 193 25.29 59.34 10.51
C GLY A 193 25.52 57.85 10.25
N LEU A 194 26.70 57.34 10.58
CA LEU A 194 27.04 55.92 10.46
C LEU A 194 26.09 55.03 11.28
N ALA A 195 25.72 55.47 12.49
CA ALA A 195 24.76 54.75 13.32
C ALA A 195 23.36 54.67 12.70
N GLN A 196 22.88 55.76 12.09
CA GLN A 196 21.60 55.81 11.39
C GLN A 196 21.61 54.93 10.14
N GLU A 197 22.68 54.97 9.34
CA GLU A 197 22.85 54.12 8.17
C GLU A 197 22.91 52.64 8.54
N ALA A 198 23.68 52.29 9.57
CA ALA A 198 23.76 50.92 10.09
C ALA A 198 22.40 50.42 10.61
N ALA A 199 21.64 51.27 11.30
CA ALA A 199 20.30 50.92 11.78
C ALA A 199 19.30 50.72 10.62
N ALA A 200 19.34 51.58 9.60
CA ALA A 200 18.51 51.45 8.40
C ALA A 200 18.87 50.17 7.62
N ALA A 201 20.16 49.90 7.41
CA ALA A 201 20.63 48.69 6.75
C ALA A 201 20.22 47.42 7.49
N ALA A 202 20.32 47.42 8.83
CA ALA A 202 19.86 46.29 9.66
C ALA A 202 18.34 46.07 9.54
N GLN A 203 17.55 47.16 9.49
CA GLN A 203 16.11 47.09 9.31
C GLN A 203 15.72 46.54 7.92
N ASP A 204 16.38 47.02 6.86
CA ASP A 204 16.14 46.55 5.49
C ASP A 204 16.53 45.09 5.32
N GLN A 205 17.67 44.69 5.89
CA GLN A 205 18.11 43.30 5.92
C GLN A 205 17.10 42.41 6.65
N PHE A 206 16.59 42.86 7.81
CA PHE A 206 15.53 42.14 8.54
C PHE A 206 14.26 41.99 7.70
N GLN A 207 13.78 43.05 7.05
CA GLN A 207 12.57 42.98 6.22
C GLN A 207 12.75 42.06 5.00
N SER A 208 13.91 42.11 4.35
CA SER A 208 14.26 41.24 3.23
C SER A 208 14.33 39.78 3.65
N GLN A 209 15.01 39.48 4.76
CA GLN A 209 15.09 38.13 5.33
C GLN A 209 13.71 37.61 5.74
N ARG A 210 12.90 38.42 6.43
CA ARG A 210 11.53 38.07 6.81
C ARG A 210 10.69 37.71 5.59
N THR A 211 10.71 38.56 4.56
CA THR A 211 9.92 38.34 3.33
C THR A 211 10.37 37.08 2.61
N THR A 212 11.68 36.88 2.47
CA THR A 212 12.25 35.68 1.85
C THR A 212 11.88 34.42 2.62
N SER A 213 11.98 34.43 3.96
CA SER A 213 11.56 33.31 4.81
C SER A 213 10.07 33.00 4.69
N ILE A 214 9.21 34.01 4.62
CA ILE A 214 7.76 33.80 4.41
C ILE A 214 7.50 33.18 3.04
N VAL A 215 8.12 33.68 1.96
CA VAL A 215 7.95 33.12 0.61
C VAL A 215 8.42 31.66 0.56
N VAL A 216 9.60 31.35 1.10
CA VAL A 216 10.12 29.98 1.17
C VAL A 216 9.21 29.08 2.00
N LEU A 217 8.65 29.57 3.11
CA LEU A 217 7.73 28.81 3.95
C LEU A 217 6.43 28.51 3.19
N VAL A 218 5.82 29.50 2.55
CA VAL A 218 4.56 29.33 1.79
C VAL A 218 4.76 28.39 0.61
N VAL A 219 5.81 28.58 -0.19
CA VAL A 219 6.14 27.69 -1.32
C VAL A 219 6.47 26.29 -0.83
N GLY A 220 7.21 26.18 0.28
CA GLY A 220 7.55 24.90 0.90
C GLY A 220 6.32 24.14 1.38
N ILE A 221 5.40 24.81 2.09
CA ILE A 221 4.13 24.23 2.53
C ILE A 221 3.28 23.83 1.33
N ALA A 222 3.13 24.70 0.33
CA ALA A 222 2.37 24.39 -0.88
C ALA A 222 2.93 23.16 -1.62
N THR A 223 4.26 23.04 -1.69
CA THR A 223 4.93 21.89 -2.29
C THR A 223 4.72 20.63 -1.45
N ALA A 224 4.89 20.69 -0.12
CA ALA A 224 4.66 19.57 0.78
C ALA A 224 3.21 19.07 0.72
N VAL A 225 2.24 19.98 0.72
CA VAL A 225 0.81 19.67 0.55
C VAL A 225 0.55 19.08 -0.83
N GLY A 226 1.10 19.66 -1.90
CA GLY A 226 0.94 19.15 -3.26
C GLY A 226 1.46 17.72 -3.42
N VAL A 227 2.67 17.45 -2.94
CA VAL A 227 3.27 16.10 -2.93
C VAL A 227 2.43 15.15 -2.06
N GLY A 228 2.02 15.60 -0.87
CA GLY A 228 1.15 14.84 0.04
C GLY A 228 -0.18 14.44 -0.60
N LEU A 229 -0.85 15.38 -1.30
CA LEU A 229 -2.11 15.12 -2.00
C LEU A 229 -1.92 14.15 -3.17
N VAL A 230 -0.85 14.26 -3.95
CA VAL A 230 -0.56 13.32 -5.05
C VAL A 230 -0.35 11.90 -4.51
N VAL A 231 0.43 11.76 -3.43
CA VAL A 231 0.67 10.46 -2.79
C VAL A 231 -0.62 9.89 -2.19
N ALA A 232 -1.34 10.67 -1.38
CA ALA A 232 -2.55 10.24 -0.71
C ALA A 232 -3.66 9.86 -1.70
N THR A 233 -3.91 10.68 -2.72
CA THR A 233 -4.93 10.38 -3.73
C THR A 233 -4.55 9.20 -4.63
N GLY A 234 -3.27 9.03 -4.94
CA GLY A 234 -2.78 7.85 -5.67
C GLY A 234 -3.01 6.56 -4.87
N MET A 235 -2.66 6.57 -3.59
CA MET A 235 -2.86 5.43 -2.68
C MET A 235 -4.35 5.13 -2.47
N ALA A 236 -5.17 6.14 -2.16
CA ALA A 236 -6.61 5.96 -1.94
C ALA A 236 -7.32 5.37 -3.17
N ARG A 237 -6.95 5.81 -4.38
CA ARG A 237 -7.47 5.23 -5.63
C ARG A 237 -7.04 3.77 -5.82
N GLY A 238 -5.78 3.44 -5.51
CA GLY A 238 -5.26 2.08 -5.60
C GLY A 238 -5.98 1.12 -4.64
N VAL A 239 -6.06 1.50 -3.37
CA VAL A 239 -6.77 0.74 -2.33
C VAL A 239 -8.26 0.59 -2.69
N GLY A 240 -8.93 1.67 -3.13
CA GLY A 240 -10.33 1.62 -3.53
C GLY A 240 -10.63 0.74 -4.75
N ARG A 241 -9.64 0.47 -5.62
CA ARG A 241 -9.80 -0.52 -6.70
C ARG A 241 -9.75 -1.95 -6.15
N VAL A 242 -8.80 -2.26 -5.28
CA VAL A 242 -8.71 -3.58 -4.65
C VAL A 242 -9.95 -3.85 -3.80
N GLN A 243 -10.39 -2.87 -3.01
CA GLN A 243 -11.60 -2.96 -2.19
C GLN A 243 -12.83 -3.32 -3.04
N ARG A 244 -13.05 -2.62 -4.17
CA ARG A 244 -14.20 -2.90 -5.05
C ARG A 244 -14.19 -4.32 -5.62
N VAL A 245 -13.03 -4.88 -5.92
CA VAL A 245 -12.92 -6.27 -6.40
C VAL A 245 -13.20 -7.25 -5.27
N ALA A 246 -12.68 -6.99 -4.07
CA ALA A 246 -12.95 -7.82 -2.90
C ALA A 246 -14.44 -7.81 -2.52
N GLU A 247 -15.11 -6.65 -2.59
CA GLU A 247 -16.55 -6.51 -2.38
C GLU A 247 -17.36 -7.25 -3.45
N ALA A 248 -16.96 -7.15 -4.73
CA ALA A 248 -17.59 -7.90 -5.81
C ALA A 248 -17.44 -9.42 -5.63
N LEU A 249 -16.24 -9.88 -5.27
CA LEU A 249 -15.97 -11.28 -4.95
C LEU A 249 -16.82 -11.77 -3.78
N ALA A 250 -16.96 -10.97 -2.71
CA ALA A 250 -17.81 -11.30 -1.57
C ALA A 250 -19.31 -11.39 -1.95
N ALA A 251 -19.73 -10.62 -2.96
CA ALA A 251 -21.08 -10.70 -3.55
C ALA A 251 -21.24 -11.82 -4.60
N GLY A 252 -20.17 -12.59 -4.88
CA GLY A 252 -20.17 -13.64 -5.90
C GLY A 252 -20.01 -13.14 -7.34
N ASP A 253 -19.81 -11.84 -7.56
CA ASP A 253 -19.49 -11.28 -8.87
C ASP A 253 -18.01 -11.48 -9.18
N LEU A 254 -17.72 -12.58 -9.85
CA LEU A 254 -16.36 -12.87 -10.28
C LEU A 254 -15.94 -12.04 -11.47
N THR A 255 -16.75 -11.19 -12.10
CA THR A 255 -16.39 -10.53 -13.39
C THR A 255 -15.45 -9.32 -13.24
N LYS A 256 -15.23 -8.82 -12.02
CA LYS A 256 -14.41 -7.63 -11.77
C LYS A 256 -12.92 -7.95 -11.74
N SER A 257 -12.10 -6.94 -12.04
CA SER A 257 -10.64 -6.94 -11.90
C SER A 257 -10.16 -5.58 -11.40
N SER A 258 -9.04 -5.57 -10.70
CA SER A 258 -8.43 -4.38 -10.10
C SER A 258 -7.87 -3.42 -11.15
N GLY A 259 -7.42 -3.94 -12.29
CA GLY A 259 -6.77 -3.18 -13.36
C GLY A 259 -5.53 -2.39 -12.89
N LEU A 260 -4.89 -2.84 -11.81
CA LEU A 260 -3.67 -2.22 -11.28
C LEU A 260 -2.44 -2.75 -12.00
N ALA A 261 -1.79 -1.88 -12.78
CA ALA A 261 -0.58 -2.22 -13.53
C ALA A 261 0.72 -1.76 -12.84
N THR A 262 0.65 -1.17 -11.65
CA THR A 262 1.82 -0.71 -10.90
C THR A 262 2.60 -1.87 -10.30
N ARG A 263 3.92 -1.71 -10.13
CA ARG A 263 4.79 -2.73 -9.48
C ARG A 263 4.93 -2.58 -7.97
N ASP A 264 4.23 -1.62 -7.39
CA ASP A 264 4.24 -1.37 -5.95
C ASP A 264 3.43 -2.42 -5.16
N GLU A 265 3.41 -2.30 -3.83
CA GLU A 265 2.69 -3.23 -2.96
C GLU A 265 1.21 -3.34 -3.33
N LEU A 266 0.59 -2.22 -3.71
CA LEU A 266 -0.83 -2.18 -4.10
C LEU A 266 -1.08 -2.89 -5.43
N GLY A 267 -0.20 -2.72 -6.41
CA GLY A 267 -0.31 -3.43 -7.68
C GLY A 267 -0.06 -4.93 -7.54
N ARG A 268 0.90 -5.35 -6.71
CA ARG A 268 1.09 -6.79 -6.38
C ARG A 268 -0.14 -7.37 -5.68
N MET A 269 -0.74 -6.62 -4.75
CA MET A 269 -1.98 -7.03 -4.07
C MET A 269 -3.15 -7.16 -5.04
N GLY A 270 -3.32 -6.19 -5.95
CA GLY A 270 -4.35 -6.23 -7.00
C GLY A 270 -4.17 -7.41 -7.96
N ALA A 271 -2.94 -7.66 -8.43
CA ALA A 271 -2.64 -8.79 -9.30
C ALA A 271 -2.88 -10.15 -8.63
N ALA A 272 -2.53 -10.28 -7.34
CA ALA A 272 -2.80 -11.50 -6.57
C ALA A 272 -4.32 -11.73 -6.39
N LEU A 273 -5.09 -10.67 -6.12
CA LEU A 273 -6.55 -10.75 -6.02
C LEU A 273 -7.20 -11.13 -7.37
N ASP A 274 -6.75 -10.50 -8.46
CA ASP A 274 -7.24 -10.80 -9.81
C ASP A 274 -6.95 -12.27 -10.19
N GLY A 275 -5.75 -12.78 -9.86
CA GLY A 275 -5.40 -14.19 -10.06
C GLY A 275 -6.27 -15.15 -9.23
N ALA A 276 -6.61 -14.77 -7.99
CA ALA A 276 -7.52 -15.57 -7.16
C ALA A 276 -8.95 -15.61 -7.73
N VAL A 277 -9.44 -14.49 -8.25
CA VAL A 277 -10.75 -14.41 -8.93
C VAL A 277 -10.77 -15.31 -10.17
N GLU A 278 -9.70 -15.28 -10.98
CA GLU A 278 -9.60 -16.11 -12.19
C GLU A 278 -9.62 -17.61 -11.86
N ASN A 279 -8.82 -18.04 -10.88
CA ASN A 279 -8.82 -19.44 -10.43
C ASN A 279 -10.20 -19.88 -9.93
N LEU A 280 -10.93 -18.99 -9.24
CA LEU A 280 -12.27 -19.31 -8.76
C LEU A 280 -13.27 -19.44 -9.92
N ARG A 281 -13.15 -18.63 -10.98
CA ARG A 281 -13.96 -18.78 -12.21
C ARG A 281 -13.70 -20.13 -12.87
N GLU A 282 -12.45 -20.55 -12.99
CA GLU A 282 -12.08 -21.84 -13.60
C GLU A 282 -12.67 -23.02 -12.81
N VAL A 283 -12.56 -22.97 -11.47
CA VAL A 283 -13.17 -23.98 -10.58
C VAL A 283 -14.69 -24.03 -10.76
N LEU A 284 -15.38 -22.89 -10.75
CA LEU A 284 -16.83 -22.86 -10.95
C LEU A 284 -17.24 -23.34 -12.36
N GLY A 285 -16.45 -23.03 -13.39
CA GLY A 285 -16.66 -23.56 -14.74
C GLY A 285 -16.54 -25.08 -14.79
N THR A 286 -15.57 -25.65 -14.07
CA THR A 286 -15.40 -27.11 -13.94
C THR A 286 -16.57 -27.76 -13.19
N VAL A 287 -17.07 -27.11 -12.13
CA VAL A 287 -18.25 -27.56 -11.38
C VAL A 287 -19.49 -27.54 -12.26
N ALA A 288 -19.71 -26.49 -13.05
CA ALA A 288 -20.84 -26.40 -13.98
C ALA A 288 -20.80 -27.53 -15.03
N SER A 289 -19.64 -27.74 -15.67
CA SER A 289 -19.44 -28.83 -16.63
C SER A 289 -19.67 -30.21 -16.01
N SER A 290 -19.22 -30.42 -14.77
CA SER A 290 -19.45 -31.67 -14.03
C SER A 290 -20.92 -31.88 -13.70
N ALA A 291 -21.65 -30.81 -13.35
CA ALA A 291 -23.09 -30.87 -13.10
C ALA A 291 -23.87 -31.22 -14.36
N ASP A 292 -23.50 -30.66 -15.52
CA ASP A 292 -24.09 -31.00 -16.82
C ASP A 292 -23.85 -32.48 -17.17
N ALA A 293 -22.64 -32.99 -16.94
CA ALA A 293 -22.32 -34.40 -17.15
C ALA A 293 -23.16 -35.33 -16.25
N VAL A 294 -23.32 -34.97 -14.97
CA VAL A 294 -24.18 -35.72 -14.03
C VAL A 294 -25.65 -35.67 -14.45
N ALA A 295 -26.13 -34.53 -14.93
CA ALA A 295 -27.50 -34.41 -15.44
C ALA A 295 -27.72 -35.33 -16.66
N ALA A 296 -26.80 -35.32 -17.63
CA ALA A 296 -26.86 -36.20 -18.79
C ALA A 296 -26.82 -37.69 -18.42
N SER A 297 -25.92 -38.10 -17.51
CA SER A 297 -25.89 -39.49 -17.01
C SER A 297 -27.17 -39.87 -16.27
N SER A 298 -27.81 -38.93 -15.57
CA SER A 298 -29.09 -39.17 -14.89
C SER A 298 -30.23 -39.39 -15.89
N GLU A 299 -30.24 -38.65 -17.00
CA GLU A 299 -31.21 -38.87 -18.10
C GLU A 299 -31.02 -40.24 -18.76
N GLU A 300 -29.78 -40.63 -19.04
CA GLU A 300 -29.45 -41.95 -19.61
C GLU A 300 -29.82 -43.10 -18.66
N LEU A 301 -29.59 -42.93 -17.36
CA LEU A 301 -30.01 -43.88 -16.33
C LEU A 301 -31.54 -43.99 -16.24
N SER A 302 -32.26 -42.87 -16.35
CA SER A 302 -33.72 -42.86 -16.38
C SER A 302 -34.26 -43.61 -17.60
N ALA A 303 -33.68 -43.39 -18.79
CA ALA A 303 -34.04 -44.10 -20.01
C ALA A 303 -33.77 -45.61 -19.90
N SER A 304 -32.61 -45.99 -19.37
CA SER A 304 -32.24 -47.39 -19.12
C SER A 304 -33.19 -48.05 -18.12
N SER A 305 -33.57 -47.34 -17.05
CA SER A 305 -34.53 -47.84 -16.05
C SER A 305 -35.91 -48.08 -16.65
N ALA A 306 -36.38 -47.18 -17.54
CA ALA A 306 -37.64 -47.37 -18.26
C ALA A 306 -37.61 -48.60 -19.18
N GLN A 307 -36.51 -48.81 -19.91
CA GLN A 307 -36.32 -49.98 -20.76
C GLN A 307 -36.29 -51.29 -19.95
N ILE A 308 -35.63 -51.29 -18.78
CA ILE A 308 -35.62 -52.42 -17.86
C ILE A 308 -37.04 -52.72 -17.38
N SER A 309 -37.82 -51.70 -17.00
CA SER A 309 -39.22 -51.89 -16.58
C SER A 309 -40.05 -52.53 -17.69
N ALA A 310 -39.94 -52.04 -18.92
CA ALA A 310 -40.65 -52.62 -20.07
C ALA A 310 -40.22 -54.08 -20.33
N SER A 311 -38.92 -54.37 -20.26
CA SER A 311 -38.40 -55.74 -20.45
C SER A 311 -38.86 -56.69 -19.34
N ALA A 312 -38.99 -56.19 -18.10
CA ALA A 312 -39.52 -56.95 -16.98
C ALA A 312 -41.01 -57.25 -17.14
N GLU A 313 -41.81 -56.29 -17.62
CA GLU A 313 -43.23 -56.50 -17.96
C GLU A 313 -43.39 -57.57 -19.05
N GLU A 314 -42.59 -57.50 -20.12
CA GLU A 314 -42.62 -58.50 -21.19
C GLU A 314 -42.16 -59.89 -20.71
N THR A 315 -41.12 -59.96 -19.89
CA THR A 315 -40.68 -61.21 -19.26
C THR A 315 -41.78 -61.81 -18.38
N SER A 316 -42.50 -60.97 -17.61
CA SER A 316 -43.63 -61.41 -16.79
C SER A 316 -44.77 -61.96 -17.65
N ALA A 317 -45.08 -61.32 -18.79
CA ALA A 317 -46.08 -61.81 -19.72
C ALA A 317 -45.69 -63.17 -20.33
N GLN A 318 -44.44 -63.32 -20.76
CA GLN A 318 -43.89 -64.59 -21.26
C GLN A 318 -43.94 -65.69 -20.20
N ALA A 319 -43.58 -65.38 -18.95
CA ALA A 319 -43.70 -66.33 -17.84
C ALA A 319 -45.15 -66.81 -17.65
N GLY A 320 -46.14 -65.92 -17.82
CA GLY A 320 -47.56 -66.27 -17.81
C GLY A 320 -47.98 -67.21 -18.96
N VAL A 321 -47.46 -66.98 -20.16
CA VAL A 321 -47.66 -67.87 -21.32
C VAL A 321 -47.05 -69.25 -21.05
N VAL A 322 -45.81 -69.29 -20.55
CA VAL A 322 -45.11 -70.55 -20.21
C VAL A 322 -45.86 -71.31 -19.11
N SER A 323 -46.36 -70.61 -18.08
CA SER A 323 -47.17 -71.22 -17.02
C SER A 323 -48.44 -71.86 -17.60
N SER A 324 -49.14 -71.15 -18.50
CA SER A 324 -50.35 -71.66 -19.15
C SER A 324 -50.06 -72.88 -20.02
N ALA A 325 -48.96 -72.85 -20.78
CA ALA A 325 -48.50 -73.99 -21.57
C ALA A 325 -48.11 -75.19 -20.69
N ALA A 326 -47.48 -74.94 -19.54
CA ALA A 326 -47.15 -75.99 -18.57
C ALA A 326 -48.40 -76.64 -17.97
N GLU A 327 -49.46 -75.87 -17.68
CA GLU A 327 -50.76 -76.40 -17.26
C GLU A 327 -51.42 -77.27 -18.33
N GLU A 328 -51.33 -76.86 -19.60
CA GLU A 328 -51.83 -77.64 -20.72
C GLU A 328 -51.05 -78.95 -20.92
N VAL A 329 -49.71 -78.89 -20.84
CA VAL A 329 -48.85 -80.07 -20.87
C VAL A 329 -49.19 -81.01 -19.73
N SER A 330 -49.38 -80.48 -18.51
CA SER A 330 -49.82 -81.29 -17.35
C SER A 330 -51.13 -82.03 -17.68
N ARG A 331 -52.17 -81.31 -18.14
CA ARG A 331 -53.46 -81.90 -18.55
C ARG A 331 -53.31 -82.99 -19.61
N ASN A 332 -52.45 -82.77 -20.59
CA ASN A 332 -52.13 -83.77 -21.61
C ASN A 332 -51.45 -85.01 -20.99
N VAL A 333 -50.52 -84.83 -20.06
CA VAL A 333 -49.88 -85.93 -19.33
C VAL A 333 -50.90 -86.71 -18.50
N GLN A 334 -51.86 -86.06 -17.82
CA GLN A 334 -52.93 -86.80 -17.12
C GLN A 334 -53.83 -87.56 -18.08
N THR A 335 -54.13 -87.00 -19.25
CA THR A 335 -54.91 -87.69 -20.29
C THR A 335 -54.17 -88.93 -20.81
N VAL A 336 -52.86 -88.80 -21.07
CA VAL A 336 -52.01 -89.91 -21.47
C VAL A 336 -51.93 -90.97 -20.37
N ALA A 337 -51.80 -90.58 -19.10
CA ALA A 337 -51.78 -91.49 -17.97
C ALA A 337 -53.11 -92.29 -17.87
N ALA A 338 -54.26 -91.64 -18.01
CA ALA A 338 -55.55 -92.31 -18.06
C ALA A 338 -55.67 -93.28 -19.25
N GLY A 339 -55.18 -92.87 -20.43
CA GLY A 339 -55.11 -93.74 -21.60
C GLY A 339 -54.20 -94.96 -21.38
N ALA A 340 -53.06 -94.78 -20.70
CA ALA A 340 -52.17 -95.88 -20.34
C ALA A 340 -52.80 -96.83 -19.31
N GLU A 341 -53.58 -96.34 -18.34
CA GLU A 341 -54.34 -97.17 -17.41
C GLU A 341 -55.41 -98.00 -18.11
N GLN A 342 -56.19 -97.39 -19.02
CA GLN A 342 -57.15 -98.12 -19.85
C GLN A 342 -56.47 -99.17 -20.73
N MET A 343 -55.36 -98.80 -21.38
CA MET A 343 -54.58 -99.73 -22.18
C MET A 343 -54.05 -100.89 -21.33
N GLY A 344 -53.58 -100.63 -20.11
CA GLY A 344 -53.18 -101.66 -19.16
C GLY A 344 -54.34 -102.60 -18.77
N ALA A 345 -55.57 -102.08 -18.66
CA ALA A 345 -56.77 -102.89 -18.45
C ALA A 345 -57.09 -103.77 -19.67
N SER A 346 -57.07 -103.21 -20.89
CA SER A 346 -57.29 -103.97 -22.12
C SER A 346 -56.22 -105.05 -22.34
N ILE A 347 -54.94 -104.78 -22.00
CA ILE A 347 -53.88 -105.79 -22.08
C ILE A 347 -54.16 -106.95 -21.10
N ARG A 348 -54.63 -106.67 -19.88
CA ARG A 348 -55.04 -107.72 -18.92
C ARG A 348 -56.22 -108.54 -19.45
N GLU A 349 -57.20 -107.89 -20.06
CA GLU A 349 -58.36 -108.55 -20.68
C GLU A 349 -57.97 -109.42 -21.87
N ILE A 350 -57.10 -108.91 -22.77
CA ILE A 350 -56.53 -109.68 -23.89
C ILE A 350 -55.77 -110.90 -23.36
N ALA A 351 -54.94 -110.73 -22.34
CA ALA A 351 -54.21 -111.84 -21.73
C ALA A 351 -55.15 -112.90 -21.15
N SER A 352 -56.26 -112.48 -20.52
CA SER A 352 -57.31 -113.39 -20.02
C SER A 352 -57.99 -114.14 -21.17
N ASN A 353 -58.42 -113.43 -22.22
CA ASN A 353 -59.07 -114.04 -23.39
C ASN A 353 -58.13 -114.98 -24.14
N ALA A 354 -56.84 -114.65 -24.23
CA ALA A 354 -55.83 -115.52 -24.84
C ALA A 354 -55.59 -116.80 -24.02
N ALA A 355 -55.60 -116.71 -22.68
CA ALA A 355 -55.50 -117.87 -21.80
C ALA A 355 -56.73 -118.78 -21.94
N GLU A 356 -57.93 -118.20 -21.98
CA GLU A 356 -59.18 -118.93 -22.21
C GLU A 356 -59.19 -119.60 -23.60
N ALA A 357 -58.79 -118.88 -24.64
CA ALA A 357 -58.66 -119.45 -25.99
C ALA A 357 -57.64 -120.60 -26.04
N SER A 358 -56.53 -120.51 -25.29
CA SER A 358 -55.55 -121.58 -25.18
C SER A 358 -56.11 -122.81 -24.45
N GLU A 359 -56.92 -122.61 -23.41
CA GLU A 359 -57.63 -123.70 -22.71
C GLU A 359 -58.66 -124.39 -23.62
N VAL A 360 -59.43 -123.62 -24.39
CA VAL A 360 -60.39 -124.16 -25.38
C VAL A 360 -59.65 -124.95 -26.47
N ALA A 361 -58.53 -124.43 -26.98
CA ALA A 361 -57.70 -125.13 -27.95
C ALA A 361 -57.15 -126.45 -27.37
N ALA A 362 -56.70 -126.47 -26.11
CA ALA A 362 -56.26 -127.69 -25.44
C ALA A 362 -57.39 -128.72 -25.31
N LYS A 363 -58.59 -128.29 -24.90
CA LYS A 363 -59.80 -129.16 -24.86
C LYS A 363 -60.15 -129.71 -26.25
N ALA A 364 -60.03 -128.89 -27.30
CA ALA A 364 -60.29 -129.30 -28.67
C ALA A 364 -59.28 -130.36 -29.16
N VAL A 365 -57.99 -130.23 -28.81
CA VAL A 365 -56.97 -131.24 -29.10
C VAL A 365 -57.29 -132.56 -28.40
N THR A 366 -57.64 -132.54 -27.11
CA THR A 366 -58.04 -133.75 -26.36
C THR A 366 -59.29 -134.41 -26.96
N ALA A 367 -60.28 -133.62 -27.37
CA ALA A 367 -61.48 -134.13 -28.05
C ALA A 367 -61.13 -134.79 -29.40
N ALA A 368 -60.20 -134.20 -30.17
CA ALA A 368 -59.72 -134.77 -31.43
C ALA A 368 -58.93 -136.08 -31.22
N GLU A 369 -58.11 -136.18 -30.17
CA GLU A 369 -57.42 -137.42 -29.78
C GLU A 369 -58.42 -138.53 -29.41
N THR A 370 -59.43 -138.19 -28.61
CA THR A 370 -60.49 -139.14 -28.20
C THR A 370 -61.31 -139.63 -29.40
N THR A 371 -61.60 -138.72 -30.34
CA THR A 371 -62.30 -139.05 -31.58
C THR A 371 -61.46 -139.97 -32.46
N THR A 372 -60.16 -139.67 -32.62
CA THR A 372 -59.22 -140.52 -33.36
C THR A 372 -59.14 -141.93 -32.77
N ALA A 373 -59.09 -142.05 -31.44
CA ALA A 373 -59.12 -143.35 -30.75
C ALA A 373 -60.43 -144.11 -30.99
N THR A 374 -61.57 -143.41 -31.02
CA THR A 374 -62.89 -144.01 -31.28
C THR A 374 -63.01 -144.49 -32.73
N VAL A 375 -62.51 -143.71 -33.69
CA VAL A 375 -62.48 -144.08 -35.12
C VAL A 375 -61.58 -145.31 -35.35
N ALA A 376 -60.43 -145.39 -34.68
CA ALA A 376 -59.56 -146.56 -34.73
C ALA A 376 -60.28 -147.83 -34.23
N LYS A 377 -61.04 -147.71 -33.14
CA LYS A 377 -61.84 -148.81 -32.57
C LYS A 377 -63.00 -149.24 -33.48
N LEU A 378 -63.64 -148.29 -34.17
CA LEU A 378 -64.64 -148.57 -35.22
C LEU A 378 -64.05 -149.33 -36.41
N GLY A 379 -62.81 -149.01 -36.79
CA GLY A 379 -62.08 -149.71 -37.84
C GLY A 379 -61.84 -151.18 -37.51
N GLU A 380 -61.52 -151.49 -36.25
CA GLU A 380 -61.34 -152.86 -35.76
C GLU A 380 -62.66 -153.64 -35.74
N SER A 381 -63.75 -153.06 -35.21
CA SER A 381 -65.08 -153.69 -35.25
C SER A 381 -65.62 -153.88 -36.68
N SER A 382 -65.29 -152.99 -37.62
CA SER A 382 -65.70 -153.13 -39.03
C SER A 382 -64.98 -154.28 -39.73
N ALA A 383 -63.71 -154.53 -39.38
CA ALA A 383 -62.98 -155.70 -39.87
C ALA A 383 -63.55 -157.02 -39.28
N GLU A 384 -64.02 -156.97 -38.03
CA GLU A 384 -64.64 -158.11 -37.35
C GLU A 384 -66.01 -158.47 -37.97
N ILE A 385 -66.83 -157.47 -38.31
CA ILE A 385 -68.09 -157.67 -39.07
C ILE A 385 -67.81 -158.26 -40.46
N GLY A 386 -66.76 -157.82 -41.14
CA GLY A 386 -66.35 -158.37 -42.44
C GLY A 386 -66.06 -159.88 -42.40
N ASN A 387 -65.50 -160.38 -41.30
CA ASN A 387 -65.28 -161.82 -41.11
C ASN A 387 -66.59 -162.60 -40.86
N VAL A 388 -67.58 -162.00 -40.19
CA VAL A 388 -68.90 -162.62 -39.94
C VAL A 388 -69.68 -162.79 -41.24
N VAL A 389 -69.67 -161.80 -42.14
CA VAL A 389 -70.34 -161.90 -43.46
C VAL A 389 -69.76 -163.06 -44.27
N LYS A 390 -68.43 -163.28 -44.21
CA LYS A 390 -67.76 -164.40 -44.89
C LYS A 390 -68.22 -165.78 -44.41
N VAL A 391 -68.60 -165.91 -43.13
CA VAL A 391 -69.12 -167.16 -42.56
C VAL A 391 -70.57 -167.41 -42.99
N ILE A 392 -71.40 -166.36 -43.08
CA ILE A 392 -72.81 -166.49 -43.47
C ILE A 392 -72.96 -166.97 -44.92
N THR A 393 -72.10 -166.55 -45.85
CA THR A 393 -72.16 -167.00 -47.26
C THR A 393 -71.75 -168.46 -47.47
N SER A 394 -71.15 -169.12 -46.46
CA SER A 394 -70.68 -170.50 -46.60
C SER A 394 -71.71 -171.59 -46.23
N ILE A 395 -72.92 -171.20 -45.82
CA ILE A 395 -73.98 -172.12 -45.32
C ILE A 395 -75.28 -172.07 -46.16
N ALA A 396 -75.39 -171.22 -47.19
CA ALA A 396 -76.59 -171.08 -48.05
C ALA A 396 -76.48 -171.82 -49.39
#